data_AF-S4PH67-F1
#
_entry.id   AF-S4PH67-F1
#
_cell.length_a   1.000
_cell.length_b   1.000
_cell.length_c   1.000
_cell.angle_alpha   90.00
_cell.angle_beta   90.00
_cell.angle_gamma   90.00
#
_symmetry.space_group_name_H-M   'P 1'
#
loop_
_entity.id
_entity.type
_entity.pdbx_description
1 polymer ?
#
loop_
_entity_poly.entity_id
_entity_poly.type
_entity_poly.pdbx_seq_one_letter_code
_entity_poly.pdbx_strand_id
1 'polypeptide(L)'
;MLENVKRVILILSGKGGVGKSTVSTQLALTLKERGYKVGLLDIDLCGPSVPYILNLEDQNIHQGSEGWIPVYLDKEQKLGVMSIGFLLKSRNDAVVWRGPKKTSMIKQF
;
A
#
# COMPACT_ATOMS: atom_id res chain seq x y z
N MET A 1 -4.52 -13.77 -10.28
CA MET A 1 -3.73 -12.61 -9.81
C MET A 1 -3.02 -12.85 -8.48
N LEU A 2 -3.57 -13.62 -7.52
CA LEU A 2 -2.88 -13.97 -6.26
C LEU A 2 -2.17 -15.34 -6.26
N GLU A 3 -2.20 -16.10 -7.36
CA GLU A 3 -1.66 -17.46 -7.43
C GLU A 3 -0.16 -17.55 -7.11
N ASN A 4 0.59 -16.48 -7.36
CA ASN A 4 2.02 -16.38 -7.05
C ASN A 4 2.32 -15.84 -5.64
N VAL A 5 1.29 -15.50 -4.85
CA VAL A 5 1.42 -14.99 -3.49
C VAL A 5 1.23 -16.14 -2.49
N LYS A 6 2.33 -16.58 -1.87
CA LYS A 6 2.31 -17.75 -0.97
C LYS A 6 1.49 -17.52 0.31
N ARG A 7 1.46 -16.29 0.82
CA ARG A 7 0.82 -15.93 2.09
C ARG A 7 0.22 -14.53 1.99
N VAL A 8 -1.03 -14.40 2.43
CA VAL A 8 -1.72 -13.11 2.56
C VAL A 8 -2.02 -12.89 4.04
N ILE A 9 -1.62 -11.73 4.57
CA ILE A 9 -1.84 -11.34 5.96
C ILE A 9 -2.69 -10.08 5.95
N LEU A 10 -3.88 -10.15 6.56
CA LEU A 10 -4.77 -9.02 6.68
C LEU A 10 -4.58 -8.36 8.05
N ILE A 11 -4.19 -7.08 8.05
CA ILE A 11 -4.03 -6.29 9.29
C ILE A 11 -5.24 -5.36 9.44
N LEU A 12 -5.99 -5.53 10.54
CA LEU A 12 -7.24 -4.84 10.82
C LEU A 12 -7.15 -4.03 12.12
N SER A 13 -7.96 -2.98 12.24
CA SER A 13 -8.14 -2.24 13.49
C SER A 13 -9.61 -1.85 13.69
N GLY A 14 -10.07 -1.86 14.94
CA GLY A 14 -11.45 -1.48 15.29
C GLY A 14 -11.67 0.04 15.37
N LYS A 15 -10.60 0.83 15.41
CA LYS A 15 -10.63 2.30 15.49
C LYS A 15 -9.48 2.91 14.68
N GLY A 16 -9.64 4.18 14.29
CA GLY A 16 -8.57 4.98 13.70
C GLY A 16 -7.52 5.36 14.76
N GLY A 17 -6.29 5.67 14.31
CA GLY A 17 -5.23 6.19 15.18
C GLY A 17 -4.51 5.18 16.06
N VAL A 18 -4.85 3.88 16.01
CA VAL A 18 -4.21 2.84 16.87
C VAL A 18 -2.84 2.37 16.37
N GLY A 19 -2.31 2.97 15.30
CA GLY A 19 -1.01 2.59 14.73
C GLY A 19 -1.04 1.39 13.77
N LYS A 20 -2.21 1.02 13.23
CA LYS A 20 -2.37 -0.09 12.25
C LYS A 20 -1.32 -0.03 11.15
N SER A 21 -1.19 1.10 10.47
CA SER A 21 -0.26 1.26 9.35
C SER A 21 1.20 1.16 9.78
N THR A 22 1.54 1.66 10.97
CA THR A 22 2.87 1.48 11.56
C THR A 22 3.20 0.00 11.77
N VAL A 23 2.26 -0.76 12.35
CA VAL A 23 2.43 -2.21 12.55
C VAL A 23 2.56 -2.94 11.22
N SER A 24 1.70 -2.64 10.24
CA SER A 24 1.78 -3.23 8.90
C SER A 24 3.12 -2.96 8.23
N THR A 25 3.61 -1.72 8.28
CA THR A 25 4.89 -1.34 7.68
C THR A 25 6.07 -2.04 8.36
N GLN A 26 6.10 -2.06 9.70
CA GLN A 26 7.17 -2.72 10.45
C GLN A 26 7.18 -4.24 10.21
N LEU A 27 6.00 -4.86 10.11
CA LEU A 27 5.91 -6.27 9.75
C LEU A 27 6.47 -6.53 8.35
N ALA A 28 6.14 -5.68 7.36
CA ALA A 28 6.64 -5.82 6.00
C ALA A 28 8.17 -5.65 5.92
N LEU A 29 8.72 -4.66 6.63
CA LEU A 29 10.16 -4.44 6.75
C LEU A 29 10.87 -5.62 7.40
N THR A 30 10.34 -6.14 8.52
CA THR A 30 10.90 -7.30 9.21
C THR A 30 10.92 -8.54 8.32
N LEU A 31 9.86 -8.78 7.55
CA LEU A 31 9.80 -9.91 6.61
C LEU A 31 10.81 -9.73 5.47
N LYS A 32 10.94 -8.51 4.93
CA LYS A 32 11.98 -8.19 3.94
C LYS A 32 13.38 -8.47 4.49
N GLU A 33 13.69 -8.00 5.70
CA GLU A 33 14.98 -8.21 6.37
C GLU A 33 15.29 -9.69 6.60
N ARG A 34 14.26 -10.50 6.86
CA ARG A 34 14.37 -11.97 6.94
C ARG A 34 14.52 -12.66 5.58
N GLY A 35 14.64 -11.90 4.49
CA GLY A 35 14.91 -12.40 3.15
C GLY A 35 13.68 -12.75 2.32
N TYR A 36 12.48 -12.45 2.79
CA TYR A 36 11.25 -12.69 2.03
C TYR A 36 11.01 -11.59 0.98
N LYS A 37 10.37 -11.96 -0.14
CA LYS A 37 9.80 -10.98 -1.08
C LYS A 37 8.40 -10.59 -0.57
N VAL A 38 8.19 -9.29 -0.37
CA VAL A 38 7.02 -8.77 0.35
C VAL A 38 6.29 -7.75 -0.52
N GLY A 39 4.96 -7.84 -0.50
CA GLY A 39 4.07 -6.78 -0.99
C GLY A 39 3.35 -6.13 0.19
N LEU A 40 3.31 -4.81 0.23
CA LEU A 40 2.52 -4.03 1.19
C LEU A 40 1.46 -3.24 0.44
N LEU A 41 0.19 -3.61 0.65
CA LEU A 41 -0.97 -2.96 0.06
C LEU A 41 -1.72 -2.14 1.11
N ASP A 42 -1.83 -0.84 0.88
CA ASP A 42 -2.53 0.13 1.73
C ASP A 42 -3.79 0.66 1.03
N ILE A 43 -4.94 0.20 1.50
CA ILE A 43 -6.27 0.62 1.04
C ILE A 43 -6.97 1.52 2.08
N ASP A 44 -6.23 2.08 3.03
CA ASP A 44 -6.79 2.93 4.08
C ASP A 44 -7.10 4.34 3.57
N LEU A 45 -8.37 4.58 3.29
CA LEU A 45 -8.87 5.85 2.75
C LEU A 45 -8.91 7.00 3.77
N CYS A 46 -8.95 6.70 5.07
CA CYS A 46 -9.12 7.72 6.11
C CYS A 46 -7.81 8.45 6.46
N GLY A 47 -6.69 8.01 5.90
CA GLY A 47 -5.36 8.59 6.13
C GLY A 47 -4.29 7.60 5.67
N PRO A 48 -4.06 7.45 4.35
CA PRO A 48 -3.05 6.54 3.82
C PRO A 48 -1.67 7.01 4.28
N SER A 49 -1.14 6.37 5.31
CA SER A 49 0.08 6.80 5.98
C SER A 49 1.29 5.96 5.57
N VAL A 50 1.10 4.88 4.81
CA VAL A 50 2.21 4.01 4.40
C VAL A 50 3.25 4.73 3.54
N PRO A 51 2.86 5.52 2.51
CA PRO A 51 3.83 6.32 1.75
C PRO A 51 4.66 7.24 2.64
N TYR A 52 4.03 7.92 3.59
CA TYR A 52 4.71 8.77 4.57
C TYR A 52 5.71 7.99 5.43
N ILE A 53 5.28 6.89 6.06
CA ILE A 53 6.12 6.10 6.98
C ILE A 53 7.37 5.59 6.26
N LEU A 54 7.25 5.27 4.97
CA LEU A 54 8.35 4.76 4.15
C LEU A 54 9.12 5.83 3.39
N ASN A 55 8.80 7.12 3.58
CA ASN A 55 9.39 8.24 2.84
C ASN A 55 9.25 8.10 1.31
N LEU A 56 8.05 7.73 0.85
CA LEU A 56 7.66 7.52 -0.54
C LEU A 56 6.57 8.51 -1.01
N GLU A 57 6.31 9.59 -0.28
CA GLU A 57 5.23 10.53 -0.62
C GLU A 57 5.43 11.21 -1.99
N ASP A 58 6.68 11.39 -2.42
CA ASP A 58 7.00 11.97 -3.73
C ASP A 58 7.02 10.95 -4.88
N GLN A 59 6.74 9.68 -4.59
CA GLN A 59 6.70 8.62 -5.59
C GLN A 59 5.32 8.51 -6.23
N ASN A 60 5.31 8.25 -7.53
CA ASN A 60 4.10 8.00 -8.29
C ASN A 60 4.04 6.54 -8.71
N ILE A 61 2.82 6.01 -8.79
CA ILE A 61 2.62 4.70 -9.39
C ILE A 61 2.64 4.82 -10.92
N HIS A 62 3.20 3.81 -11.57
CA HIS A 62 3.26 3.75 -13.02
C HIS A 62 2.33 2.65 -13.53
N GLN A 63 1.70 2.88 -14.67
CA GLN A 63 0.90 1.88 -15.35
C GLN A 63 1.78 1.06 -16.30
N GLY A 64 1.89 -0.23 -16.05
CA GLY A 64 2.52 -1.21 -16.93
C GLY A 64 1.50 -1.94 -17.81
N SER A 65 1.96 -2.93 -18.59
CA SER A 65 1.11 -3.71 -19.49
C SER A 65 0.07 -4.57 -18.75
N GLU A 66 0.41 -5.03 -17.54
CA GLU A 66 -0.41 -5.95 -16.74
C GLU A 66 -1.12 -5.26 -15.56
N GLY A 67 -1.13 -3.92 -15.51
CA GLY A 67 -1.71 -3.14 -14.42
C GLY A 67 -0.69 -2.20 -13.76
N TRP A 68 -0.94 -1.86 -12.49
CA TRP A 68 -0.08 -0.92 -11.76
C TRP A 68 1.20 -1.58 -11.28
N ILE A 69 2.32 -0.88 -11.48
CA ILE A 69 3.63 -1.28 -11.00
C ILE A 69 3.80 -0.73 -9.58
N PRO A 70 4.11 -1.57 -8.58
CA PRO A 70 4.34 -1.13 -7.22
C PRO A 70 5.56 -0.22 -7.11
N VAL A 71 5.51 0.71 -6.17
CA VAL A 71 6.67 1.51 -5.77
C VAL A 71 7.59 0.62 -4.94
N TYR A 72 8.83 0.44 -5.36
CA TYR A 72 9.80 -0.38 -4.64
C TYR A 72 10.61 0.46 -3.65
N LEU A 73 10.77 -0.06 -2.43
CA LEU A 73 11.53 0.63 -1.39
C LEU A 73 13.06 0.62 -1.64
N ASP A 74 13.55 -0.37 -2.39
CA ASP A 74 14.97 -0.61 -2.60
C ASP A 74 15.26 -1.08 -4.04
N LYS A 75 16.55 -1.00 -4.41
CA LYS A 75 17.04 -1.44 -5.73
C LYS A 75 16.90 -2.94 -5.94
N GLU A 76 16.87 -3.71 -4.86
CA GLU A 76 16.70 -5.17 -4.89
C GLU A 76 15.25 -5.59 -5.16
N GLN A 77 14.32 -4.62 -5.14
CA GLN A 77 12.89 -4.78 -5.36
C GLN A 77 12.27 -5.86 -4.47
N LYS A 78 12.74 -5.97 -3.22
CA LYS A 78 12.26 -6.98 -2.26
C LYS A 78 10.98 -6.56 -1.54
N LEU A 79 10.75 -5.27 -1.39
CA LEU A 79 9.51 -4.72 -0.83
C LEU A 79 8.83 -3.81 -1.86
N GLY A 80 7.74 -4.30 -2.44
CA GLY A 80 6.85 -3.52 -3.30
C GLY A 80 5.69 -2.95 -2.49
N VAL A 81 5.40 -1.67 -2.69
CA VAL A 81 4.38 -0.92 -1.96
C VAL A 81 3.35 -0.39 -2.94
N MET A 82 2.08 -0.60 -2.62
CA MET A 82 0.95 0.05 -3.27
C MET A 82 0.09 0.72 -2.21
N SER A 83 -0.24 1.98 -2.44
CA SER A 83 -1.14 2.74 -1.56
C SER A 83 -2.07 3.61 -2.39
N ILE A 84 -3.31 3.76 -1.94
CA ILE A 84 -4.21 4.78 -2.47
C ILE A 84 -3.65 6.20 -2.28
N GLY A 85 -2.75 6.39 -1.32
CA GLY A 85 -2.04 7.65 -1.09
C GLY A 85 -1.24 8.13 -2.31
N PHE A 86 -0.73 7.24 -3.16
CA PHE A 86 0.00 7.60 -4.38
C PHE A 86 -0.87 8.24 -5.47
N LEU A 87 -2.19 8.20 -5.32
CA LEU A 87 -3.15 8.80 -6.25
C LEU A 87 -3.69 10.14 -5.75
N LEU A 88 -3.35 10.51 -4.53
CA LEU A 88 -3.80 11.76 -3.91
C LEU A 88 -2.80 12.87 -4.24
N LYS A 89 -3.28 14.09 -4.46
CA LYS A 89 -2.38 15.23 -4.73
C LYS A 89 -1.74 15.75 -3.44
N SER A 90 -2.46 15.66 -2.33
CA SER A 90 -2.00 16.01 -1.00
C SER A 90 -2.52 15.01 0.03
N ARG A 91 -1.73 14.80 1.09
CA ARG A 91 -2.10 13.97 2.24
C ARG A 91 -3.36 14.45 2.97
N ASN A 92 -3.63 15.75 2.90
CA ASN A 92 -4.82 16.36 3.50
C ASN A 92 -6.04 16.32 2.57
N ASP A 93 -5.90 15.78 1.35
CA ASP A 93 -7.04 15.63 0.46
C ASP A 93 -8.01 14.59 1.05
N ALA A 94 -9.07 15.09 1.67
CA ALA A 94 -10.20 14.28 2.05
C ALA A 94 -10.91 13.81 0.79
N VAL A 95 -10.58 12.60 0.32
CA VAL A 95 -11.24 12.11 -0.88
C VAL A 95 -12.54 11.43 -0.51
N VAL A 96 -13.64 12.07 -0.89
CA VAL A 96 -14.99 11.50 -0.83
C VAL A 96 -15.16 10.51 -1.98
N TRP A 97 -14.57 9.32 -1.86
CA TRP A 97 -14.77 8.23 -2.81
C TRP A 97 -16.16 7.61 -2.57
N ARG A 98 -17.15 8.01 -3.38
CA ARG A 98 -18.47 7.34 -3.38
C ARG A 98 -18.31 5.86 -3.78
N GLY A 99 -19.17 4.99 -3.24
CA GLY A 99 -19.07 3.53 -3.29
C GLY A 99 -18.63 2.89 -4.63
N PRO A 100 -19.12 3.35 -5.80
CA PRO A 100 -18.71 2.80 -7.10
C PRO A 100 -17.24 3.05 -7.43
N LYS A 101 -16.70 4.24 -7.13
CA LYS A 101 -15.29 4.57 -7.39
C LYS A 101 -14.36 3.77 -6.48
N LYS A 102 -14.71 3.59 -5.20
CA LYS A 102 -13.97 2.75 -4.26
C LYS A 102 -13.91 1.30 -4.74
N THR A 103 -15.04 0.74 -5.16
CA THR A 103 -15.12 -0.66 -5.63
C THR A 103 -14.35 -0.86 -6.93
N SER A 104 -14.44 0.08 -7.86
CA SER A 104 -13.69 0.03 -9.12
C SER A 104 -12.18 0.12 -8.89
N MET A 105 -11.74 0.92 -7.92
CA MET A 105 -10.32 1.00 -7.56
C MET A 105 -9.82 -0.26 -6.87
N ILE A 106 -10.60 -0.85 -5.96
CA ILE A 106 -10.25 -2.13 -5.32
C ILE A 106 -10.07 -3.22 -6.39
N LYS A 107 -10.87 -3.21 -7.46
CA LYS A 107 -10.72 -4.16 -8.58
C LYS A 107 -9.46 -3.94 -9.42
N GLN A 108 -8.79 -2.79 -9.31
CA GLN A 108 -7.54 -2.50 -10.01
C GLN A 108 -6.29 -2.92 -9.23
N PHE A 109 -6.44 -3.26 -7.94
CA PHE A 109 -5.38 -3.83 -7.10
C PHE A 109 -5.48 -5.36 -7.07
#